data_AF-A0A519TCG0-F1
#
_entry.id   AF-A0A519TCG0-F1
#
_cell.length_a   1.000
_cell.length_b   1.000
_cell.length_c   1.000
_cell.angle_alpha   90.00
_cell.angle_beta   90.00
_cell.angle_gamma   90.00
#
_symmetry.space_group_name_H-M   'P 1'
#
loop_
_entity.id
_entity.type
_entity.pdbx_description
1 polymer ?
#
loop_
_entity_poly.entity_id
_entity_poly.type
_entity_poly.pdbx_seq_one_letter_code
_entity_poly.pdbx_strand_id
1 'polypeptide(L)'
;MLSTVEFVLTGTGHGRSFAADATYQAAAAASPAVAAAKPVIVFVHGFKGFKDWGHFPLLARFFAEQGFVFIKLNLSHNGVVVGGTGDLEDLEAFG
;
A
#
# COMPACT_ATOMS: atom_id res chain seq x y z
N MET A 1 17.75 -0.01 6.07
CA MET A 1 16.63 -0.73 6.71
C MET A 1 15.38 -0.46 5.90
N LEU A 2 14.49 -1.44 5.74
CA LEU A 2 13.19 -1.21 5.11
C LEU A 2 12.30 -0.38 6.03
N SER A 3 11.50 0.48 5.44
CA SER A 3 10.49 1.30 6.10
C SER A 3 9.16 1.09 5.39
N THR A 4 8.10 1.03 6.18
CA THR A 4 6.72 0.97 5.71
C THR A 4 5.96 2.14 6.30
N VAL A 5 5.23 2.85 5.46
CA VAL A 5 4.35 3.95 5.87
C VAL A 5 2.93 3.61 5.42
N GLU A 6 2.02 3.52 6.40
CA GLU A 6 0.59 3.40 6.14
C GLU A 6 0.00 4.80 5.90
N PHE A 7 -0.94 4.89 4.96
CA PHE A 7 -1.67 6.12 4.69
C PHE A 7 -3.08 5.81 4.17
N VAL A 8 -3.95 6.80 4.29
CA VAL A 8 -5.34 6.71 3.82
C VAL A 8 -5.51 7.63 2.63
N LEU A 9 -6.17 7.12 1.59
CA LEU A 9 -6.56 7.89 0.42
C LEU A 9 -8.08 8.00 0.37
N THR A 10 -8.58 9.14 -0.10
CA THR A 10 -10.02 9.37 -0.32
C THR A 10 -10.22 9.88 -1.74
N GLY A 11 -10.95 9.12 -2.55
CA GLY A 11 -11.29 9.53 -3.91
C GLY A 11 -12.37 10.62 -3.93
N THR A 12 -12.23 11.60 -4.82
CA THR A 12 -13.19 12.72 -4.96
C THR A 12 -14.54 12.32 -5.55
N GLY A 13 -14.64 11.14 -6.20
CA GLY A 13 -15.86 10.70 -6.88
C GLY A 13 -16.95 10.14 -5.98
N HIS A 14 -16.59 9.37 -4.94
CA HIS A 14 -17.57 8.70 -4.07
C HIS A 14 -17.25 8.84 -2.56
N GLY A 15 -16.17 9.54 -2.19
CA GLY A 15 -15.85 9.88 -0.79
C GLY A 15 -15.51 8.72 0.15
N ARG A 16 -15.40 7.48 -0.34
CA ARG A 16 -15.02 6.32 0.48
C ARG A 16 -13.51 6.24 0.57
N SER A 17 -13.00 6.32 1.79
CA SER A 17 -11.59 6.19 2.09
C SER A 17 -11.14 4.72 2.01
N PHE A 18 -9.89 4.49 1.61
CA PHE A 18 -9.26 3.18 1.61
C PHE A 18 -7.82 3.28 2.08
N ALA A 19 -7.33 2.18 2.67
CA ALA A 19 -5.96 2.10 3.16
C ALA A 19 -4.98 1.73 2.05
N ALA A 20 -3.79 2.31 2.12
CA ALA A 20 -2.64 1.96 1.30
C ALA A 20 -1.37 2.03 2.14
N ASP A 21 -0.32 1.35 1.68
CA ASP A 21 0.99 1.42 2.30
C ASP A 21 2.09 1.50 1.26
N ALA A 22 3.20 2.15 1.65
CA ALA A 22 4.42 2.24 0.86
C ALA A 22 5.56 1.57 1.62
N THR A 23 6.15 0.54 1.03
CA THR A 23 7.36 -0.12 1.54
C THR A 23 8.56 0.27 0.68
N TYR A 24 9.63 0.74 1.31
CA TYR A 24 10.83 1.24 0.64
C TYR A 24 12.07 1.12 1.52
N GLN A 25 13.27 1.20 0.93
CA GLN A 25 14.49 1.40 1.70
C GLN A 25 14.59 2.86 2.14
N ALA A 26 14.62 3.15 3.44
CA ALA A 26 15.00 4.48 3.90
C ALA A 26 16.47 4.74 3.54
N ALA A 27 16.78 5.94 3.06
CA ALA A 27 18.17 6.35 2.94
C ALA A 27 18.80 6.28 4.34
N ALA A 28 19.99 5.69 4.47
CA ALA A 28 20.80 5.93 5.65
C ALA A 28 20.96 7.45 5.76
N ALA A 29 20.95 7.99 6.98
CA ALA A 29 21.17 9.41 7.24
C ALA A 29 22.55 9.82 6.69
N ALA A 30 22.60 10.12 5.39
CA ALA A 30 23.78 10.46 4.65
C ALA A 30 23.44 11.76 3.93
N SER A 31 24.25 12.77 4.26
CA SER A 31 24.49 14.08 3.66
C SER A 31 23.52 14.62 2.61
N PRO A 32 23.30 15.95 2.57
CA PRO A 32 22.23 16.65 1.84
C PRO A 32 22.40 16.67 0.31
N ALA A 33 23.03 15.66 -0.28
CA ALA A 33 22.98 15.44 -1.72
C ALA A 33 21.52 15.22 -2.12
N VAL A 34 21.11 15.87 -3.21
CA VAL A 34 19.79 15.71 -3.82
C VAL A 34 19.57 14.23 -4.10
N ALA A 35 18.80 13.57 -3.24
CA ALA A 35 18.51 12.16 -3.39
C ALA A 35 17.73 11.98 -4.70
N ALA A 36 18.26 11.17 -5.62
CA ALA A 36 17.57 10.84 -6.85
C ALA A 36 16.21 10.20 -6.54
N ALA A 37 15.17 10.57 -7.29
CA ALA A 37 13.86 9.97 -7.14
C ALA A 37 13.92 8.46 -7.36
N LYS A 38 13.29 7.69 -6.46
CA LYS A 38 13.23 6.23 -6.57
C LYS A 38 12.13 5.81 -7.54
N PRO A 39 12.34 4.74 -8.33
CA PRO A 39 11.27 4.19 -9.16
C PRO A 39 10.13 3.67 -8.26
N VAL A 40 8.89 3.87 -8.70
CA VAL A 40 7.67 3.53 -7.95
C VAL A 40 6.93 2.40 -8.65
N ILE A 41 6.48 1.42 -7.87
CA ILE A 41 5.54 0.39 -8.30
C ILE A 41 4.24 0.63 -7.56
N VAL A 42 3.14 0.76 -8.30
CA VAL A 42 1.79 0.78 -7.74
C VAL A 42 1.15 -0.58 -8.01
N PHE A 43 0.92 -1.33 -6.93
CA PHE A 43 0.33 -2.66 -6.95
C PHE A 43 -1.16 -2.58 -6.61
N VAL A 44 -1.97 -3.05 -7.55
CA VAL A 44 -3.43 -3.18 -7.40
C VAL A 44 -3.76 -4.66 -7.44
N HIS A 45 -4.40 -5.16 -6.38
CA HIS A 45 -4.81 -6.55 -6.31
C HIS A 45 -6.03 -6.84 -7.20
N GLY A 46 -6.27 -8.11 -7.51
CA GLY A 46 -7.42 -8.56 -8.30
C GLY A 46 -8.71 -8.72 -7.49
N PHE A 47 -9.68 -9.41 -8.11
CA PHE A 47 -10.99 -9.73 -7.55
C PHE A 47 -10.89 -10.40 -6.16
N LYS A 48 -11.72 -9.94 -5.21
CA LYS A 48 -11.75 -10.42 -3.81
C LYS A 48 -10.40 -10.39 -3.08
N GLY A 49 -9.51 -9.51 -3.52
CA GLY A 49 -8.22 -9.28 -2.88
C GLY A 49 -8.25 -8.18 -1.84
N PHE A 50 -7.23 -8.21 -0.97
CA PHE A 50 -6.92 -7.18 0.02
C PHE A 50 -5.42 -6.88 -0.05
N LYS A 51 -5.00 -5.66 0.29
CA LYS A 51 -3.60 -5.23 0.16
C LYS A 51 -2.63 -6.07 0.99
N ASP A 52 -3.10 -6.65 2.09
CA ASP A 52 -2.30 -7.45 3.04
C ASP A 52 -2.47 -8.97 2.85
N TRP A 53 -3.24 -9.39 1.84
CA TRP A 53 -3.56 -10.79 1.62
C TRP A 53 -2.46 -11.56 0.86
N GLY A 54 -2.30 -12.83 1.19
CA GLY A 54 -1.41 -13.76 0.50
C GLY A 54 0.05 -13.30 0.46
N HIS A 55 0.66 -13.35 -0.72
CA HIS A 55 2.10 -13.10 -0.89
C HIS A 55 2.45 -11.62 -1.15
N PHE A 56 1.47 -10.70 -1.13
CA PHE A 56 1.72 -9.29 -1.48
C PHE A 56 2.71 -8.57 -0.55
N PRO A 57 2.73 -8.82 0.77
CA PRO A 57 3.78 -8.29 1.64
C PRO A 57 5.19 -8.76 1.26
N LEU A 58 5.32 -9.99 0.74
CA LEU A 58 6.60 -10.53 0.26
C LEU A 58 7.04 -9.83 -1.04
N LEU A 59 6.11 -9.53 -1.95
CA LEU A 59 6.40 -8.74 -3.15
C LEU A 59 6.86 -7.32 -2.77
N ALA A 60 6.15 -6.67 -1.84
CA ALA A 60 6.51 -5.34 -1.36
C ALA A 60 7.93 -5.29 -0.81
N ARG A 61 8.27 -6.27 0.03
CA ARG A 61 9.63 -6.44 0.55
C ARG A 61 10.65 -6.66 -0.57
N PHE A 62 10.39 -7.61 -1.47
CA PHE A 62 11.31 -7.97 -2.55
C PHE A 62 11.67 -6.75 -3.42
N PHE A 63 10.67 -6.01 -3.91
CA PHE A 63 10.91 -4.83 -4.73
C PHE A 63 11.55 -3.68 -3.96
N ALA A 64 11.17 -3.48 -2.69
CA ALA A 64 11.81 -2.48 -1.85
C ALA A 64 13.30 -2.78 -1.62
N GLU A 65 13.68 -4.04 -1.45
CA GLU A 65 15.07 -4.49 -1.38
C GLU A 65 15.85 -4.25 -2.69
N GLN A 66 15.16 -4.18 -3.83
CA GLN A 66 15.75 -3.79 -5.12
C GLN A 66 15.77 -2.27 -5.37
N GLY A 67 15.38 -1.45 -4.39
CA GLY A 67 15.46 0.02 -4.45
C GLY A 67 14.20 0.72 -4.97
N PHE A 68 13.11 -0.02 -5.18
CA PHE A 68 11.81 0.56 -5.53
C PHE A 68 11.08 1.09 -4.30
N VAL A 69 10.16 2.02 -4.52
CA VAL A 69 9.05 2.28 -3.60
C VAL A 69 7.89 1.43 -4.06
N PHE A 70 7.47 0.46 -3.24
CA PHE A 70 6.35 -0.41 -3.56
C PHE A 70 5.11 0.05 -2.80
N ILE A 71 4.09 0.51 -3.53
CA ILE A 71 2.82 0.96 -3.00
C ILE A 71 1.77 -0.12 -3.25
N LYS A 72 1.08 -0.58 -2.22
CA LYS A 72 -0.08 -1.47 -2.35
C LYS A 72 -1.30 -0.85 -1.67
N LEU A 73 -2.48 -1.04 -2.26
CA LEU A 73 -3.71 -0.37 -1.84
C LEU A 73 -4.88 -1.35 -1.78
N ASN A 74 -5.81 -1.08 -0.86
CA ASN A 74 -7.16 -1.64 -0.92
C ASN A 74 -8.00 -0.86 -1.93
N LEU A 75 -8.98 -1.52 -2.56
CA LEU A 75 -10.01 -0.81 -3.34
C LEU A 75 -11.15 -0.36 -2.42
N SER A 76 -11.76 0.80 -2.68
CA SER A 76 -12.77 1.43 -1.83
C SER A 76 -14.07 0.62 -1.61
N HIS A 77 -14.27 -0.42 -2.41
CA HIS A 77 -15.39 -1.35 -2.36
C HIS A 77 -14.91 -2.82 -2.30
N ASN A 78 -13.77 -3.09 -1.65
CA ASN A 78 -13.32 -4.48 -1.47
C ASN A 78 -13.78 -5.08 -0.12
N GLY A 79 -14.63 -4.40 0.63
CA GLY A 79 -15.18 -4.90 1.90
C GLY A 79 -14.31 -4.71 3.14
N VAL A 80 -13.11 -4.13 3.01
CA VAL A 80 -12.25 -3.78 4.17
C VAL A 80 -12.50 -2.34 4.61
N VAL A 81 -12.54 -2.11 5.93
CA VAL A 81 -12.84 -0.81 6.53
C VAL A 81 -11.55 -0.14 7.04
N VAL A 82 -11.39 1.17 6.79
CA VAL A 82 -10.28 1.95 7.35
C VAL A 82 -10.40 2.01 8.88
N GLY A 83 -9.35 1.60 9.59
CA GLY A 83 -9.35 1.50 11.05
C GLY A 83 -10.06 0.26 11.60
N GLY A 84 -10.53 -0.64 10.73
CA GLY A 84 -11.09 -1.93 11.09
C GLY A 84 -10.02 -2.98 11.41
N THR A 85 -10.41 -4.25 11.39
CA THR A 85 -9.52 -5.38 11.74
C THR A 85 -8.55 -5.75 10.61
N GLY A 86 -8.85 -5.30 9.38
CA GLY A 86 -8.15 -5.72 8.17
C GLY A 86 -8.76 -6.97 7.53
N ASP A 87 -9.85 -7.51 8.12
CA ASP A 87 -10.66 -8.55 7.52
C ASP A 87 -11.86 -7.96 6.76
N LEU A 88 -12.67 -8.86 6.18
CA LEU A 88 -13.91 -8.53 5.51
C LEU A 88 -14.97 -8.08 6.54
N GLU A 89 -15.30 -6.80 6.55
CA GLU A 89 -16.24 -6.19 7.51
C GLU A 89 -17.46 -5.56 6.81
N ASP A 90 -17.28 -4.99 5.61
CA ASP A 90 -18.35 -4.39 4.82
C ASP A 90 -18.83 -5.35 3.73
N LEU A 91 -19.81 -6.19 4.10
CA LEU A 91 -20.42 -7.17 3.20
C LEU A 91 -21.25 -6.53 2.08
N GLU A 92 -21.75 -5.31 2.26
CA GLU A 92 -22.52 -4.60 1.23
C GLU A 92 -21.59 -4.11 0.11
N ALA A 93 -20.40 -3.63 0.49
CA ALA A 93 -19.39 -3.22 -0.46
C ALA A 93 -18.69 -4.39 -1.15
N PHE A 94 -18.66 -5.57 -0.55
CA PHE A 94 -17.93 -6.74 -1.07
C PHE A 94 -18.67 -7.46 -2.21
N GLY A 95 -18.15 -7.32 -3.44
CA GLY A 95 -18.57 -8.06 -4.64
C GLY A 95 -17.69 -9.25 -4.99
#